data_AF-A0A4Q3TSR0-F1
#
_entry.id   AF-A0A4Q3TSR0-F1
#
_cell.length_a   1.000
_cell.length_b   1.000
_cell.length_c   1.000
_cell.angle_alpha   90.00
_cell.angle_beta   90.00
_cell.angle_gamma   90.00
#
_symmetry.space_group_name_H-M   'P 1'
#
loop_
_entity.id
_entity.type
_entity.pdbx_description
1 polymer ?
#
loop_
_entity_poly.entity_id
_entity_poly.type
_entity_poly.pdbx_seq_one_letter_code
_entity_poly.pdbx_strand_id
1 'polypeptide(L)'
;MLMPIRLKAVSSMALALALLASASPVLAQSGAAGLPYDARRGVFSFSSGLEGSLPAVVQVTTLGQSRGPSSDAADPKPYASGSGVIVDAAEGLLITNNHVVEG
;
A
#
# COMPACT_ATOMS: atom_id res chain seq x y z
N MET A 1 19.16 49.74 59.09
CA MET A 1 18.32 49.79 57.88
C MET A 1 18.76 48.65 56.96
N LEU A 2 18.05 47.53 56.96
CA LEU A 2 18.41 46.32 56.19
C LEU A 2 17.16 45.85 55.43
N MET A 3 17.25 45.76 54.10
CA MET A 3 16.13 45.39 53.21
C MET A 3 16.18 43.89 52.90
N PRO A 4 15.08 43.11 53.06
CA PRO A 4 15.09 41.68 52.77
C PRO A 4 14.81 41.43 51.28
N ILE A 5 15.87 41.20 50.50
CA ILE A 5 15.78 40.72 49.11
C ILE A 5 15.91 39.20 49.10
N ARG A 6 14.94 38.44 49.62
CA ARG A 6 15.00 36.95 49.54
C ARG A 6 13.62 36.29 49.60
N LEU A 7 12.67 36.63 48.72
CA LEU A 7 11.45 35.81 48.61
C LEU A 7 10.83 35.68 47.21
N LYS A 8 11.13 36.58 46.26
CA LYS A 8 10.49 36.53 44.92
C LYS A 8 11.18 35.63 43.88
N ALA A 9 12.46 35.29 44.05
CA ALA A 9 13.22 34.51 43.08
C ALA A 9 12.97 32.99 43.16
N VAL A 10 12.51 32.48 44.30
CA VAL A 10 12.25 31.03 44.49
C VAL A 10 10.95 30.60 43.79
N SER A 11 9.98 31.51 43.69
CA SER A 11 8.65 31.24 43.13
C SER A 11 8.67 31.03 41.61
N SER A 12 9.50 31.79 40.87
CA SER A 12 9.61 31.66 39.41
C SER A 12 10.32 30.38 38.98
N MET A 13 11.33 29.93 39.73
CA MET A 13 12.04 28.67 39.44
C MET A 13 11.14 27.45 39.64
N ALA A 14 10.35 27.43 40.72
CA ALA A 14 9.42 26.34 41.00
C ALA A 14 8.32 26.23 39.92
N LEU A 15 7.81 27.38 39.45
CA LEU A 15 6.82 27.41 38.37
C LEU A 15 7.41 26.95 37.03
N ALA A 16 8.64 27.34 36.70
CA ALA A 16 9.31 26.88 35.49
C ALA A 16 9.58 25.37 35.52
N LEU A 17 9.96 24.82 36.68
CA LEU A 17 10.20 23.38 36.85
C LEU A 17 8.89 22.57 36.76
N ALA A 18 7.79 23.10 37.30
CA ALA A 18 6.47 22.50 37.19
C ALA A 18 5.96 22.50 35.73
N LEU A 19 6.20 23.58 34.98
CA LEU A 19 5.85 23.67 33.56
C LEU A 19 6.67 22.68 32.71
N LEU A 20 7.98 22.54 32.98
CA LEU A 20 8.81 21.53 32.32
C LEU A 20 8.39 20.10 32.67
N ALA A 21 7.98 19.83 33.91
CA ALA A 21 7.51 18.52 34.33
C ALA A 21 6.14 18.14 33.71
N SER A 22 5.33 19.13 33.33
CA SER A 22 4.05 18.92 32.62
C SER A 22 4.19 18.77 31.10
N ALA A 23 5.39 18.97 30.55
CA ALA A 23 5.67 18.78 29.13
C ALA A 23 5.73 17.28 28.80
N SER A 24 4.56 16.66 28.70
CA SER A 24 4.44 15.32 28.11
C SER A 24 4.82 15.42 26.64
N PRO A 25 5.66 14.51 26.10
CA PRO A 25 5.93 14.50 24.68
C PRO A 25 4.62 14.27 23.93
N VAL A 26 4.20 15.24 23.13
CA VAL A 26 3.16 15.04 22.13
C VAL A 26 3.78 14.10 21.10
N LEU A 27 3.44 12.81 21.19
CA LEU A 27 3.68 11.88 20.10
C LEU A 27 2.98 12.44 18.87
N ALA A 28 3.75 12.80 17.85
CA ALA A 28 3.22 13.21 16.57
C ALA A 28 2.21 12.14 16.12
N GLN A 29 0.93 12.52 16.08
CA GLN A 29 -0.09 11.65 15.50
C GLN A 29 0.30 11.48 14.03
N SER A 30 0.68 10.27 13.64
CA SER A 30 0.87 9.91 12.23
C SER A 30 -0.49 9.96 11.54
N GLY A 31 -0.95 11.18 11.27
CA GLY A 31 -2.20 11.47 10.58
C GLY A 31 -2.03 11.21 9.10
N ALA A 32 -2.97 10.41 8.57
CA ALA A 32 -3.08 9.94 7.19
C ALA A 32 -1.85 9.16 6.69
N ALA A 33 -2.09 7.96 6.16
CA ALA A 33 -1.10 7.30 5.31
C ALA A 33 -0.83 8.23 4.12
N GLY A 34 0.20 9.07 4.23
CA GLY A 34 0.64 9.93 3.14
C GLY A 34 0.95 9.07 1.91
N LEU A 35 0.85 9.67 0.72
CA LEU A 35 1.28 9.01 -0.51
C LEU A 35 2.66 8.38 -0.27
N PRO A 36 2.86 7.08 -0.58
CA PRO A 36 4.11 6.43 -0.23
C PRO A 36 5.26 7.14 -0.94
N TYR A 37 6.35 7.37 -0.21
CA TYR A 37 7.48 8.16 -0.69
C TYR A 37 8.74 7.31 -0.73
N ASP A 38 9.34 7.19 -1.91
CA ASP A 38 10.63 6.55 -2.12
C ASP A 38 11.74 7.57 -1.86
N ALA A 39 12.27 7.58 -0.63
CA ALA A 39 13.32 8.50 -0.21
C ALA A 39 14.64 8.32 -0.97
N ARG A 40 14.89 7.14 -1.56
CA ARG A 40 16.10 6.91 -2.36
C ARG A 40 16.02 7.59 -3.70
N ARG A 41 14.83 7.63 -4.29
CA ARG A 41 14.56 8.27 -5.58
C ARG A 41 14.04 9.70 -5.46
N GLY A 42 13.65 10.13 -4.26
CA GLY A 42 13.14 11.47 -3.99
C GLY A 42 11.72 11.71 -4.52
N VAL A 43 10.94 10.66 -4.78
CA VAL A 43 9.63 10.74 -5.45
C VAL A 43 8.54 9.99 -4.69
N PHE A 44 7.29 10.43 -4.83
CA PHE A 44 6.14 9.63 -4.40
C PHE A 44 5.96 8.44 -5.34
N SER A 45 5.84 7.23 -4.79
CA SER A 45 5.80 5.99 -5.55
C SER A 45 5.04 4.88 -4.83
N PHE A 46 4.14 4.20 -5.54
CA PHE A 46 3.45 2.99 -5.06
C PHE A 46 4.19 1.70 -5.39
N SER A 47 5.35 1.78 -6.04
CA SER A 47 6.10 0.62 -6.55
C SER A 47 6.33 -0.45 -5.49
N SER A 48 6.78 -0.07 -4.29
CA SER A 48 7.03 -1.01 -3.19
C SER A 48 5.80 -1.83 -2.78
N GLY A 49 4.60 -1.25 -2.87
CA GLY A 49 3.34 -1.96 -2.60
C GLY A 49 2.88 -2.83 -3.78
N LEU A 50 3.25 -2.47 -5.01
CA LEU A 50 2.85 -3.19 -6.22
C LEU A 50 3.81 -4.32 -6.59
N GLU A 51 5.10 -4.20 -6.31
CA GLU A 51 6.15 -5.18 -6.66
C GLU A 51 5.81 -6.59 -6.15
N GLY A 52 5.24 -6.71 -4.95
CA GLY A 52 4.78 -7.98 -4.40
C GLY A 52 3.50 -8.53 -5.04
N SER A 53 2.67 -7.66 -5.62
CA SER A 53 1.39 -8.04 -6.25
C SER A 53 1.53 -8.39 -7.72
N LEU A 54 2.51 -7.80 -8.43
CA LEU A 54 2.69 -8.02 -9.87
C LEU A 54 2.80 -9.50 -10.27
N PRO A 55 3.52 -10.38 -9.55
CA PRO A 55 3.61 -11.80 -9.91
C PRO A 55 2.28 -12.55 -9.84
N ALA A 56 1.30 -12.05 -9.07
CA ALA A 56 -0.03 -12.67 -8.98
C ALA A 56 -0.94 -12.27 -10.14
N VAL A 57 -0.62 -11.20 -10.88
CA VAL A 57 -1.45 -10.71 -12.00
C VAL A 57 -1.00 -11.36 -13.29
N VAL A 58 -1.94 -12.00 -13.99
CA VAL A 58 -1.66 -12.74 -15.24
C VAL A 58 -2.50 -12.21 -16.40
N GLN A 59 -2.01 -12.46 -17.61
CA GLN A 59 -2.79 -12.32 -18.83
C GLN A 59 -3.62 -13.57 -19.04
N VAL A 60 -4.92 -13.38 -19.31
CA VAL A 60 -5.85 -14.44 -19.69
C VAL A 60 -6.13 -14.30 -21.18
N THR A 61 -5.93 -15.38 -21.93
CA THR A 61 -6.24 -15.46 -23.35
C THR A 61 -7.13 -16.66 -23.57
N THR A 62 -8.36 -16.42 -24.02
CA THR A 62 -9.37 -17.46 -24.22
C THR A 62 -9.40 -17.86 -25.69
N LEU A 63 -9.27 -19.16 -25.95
CA LEU A 63 -9.21 -19.74 -27.30
C LEU A 63 -10.53 -20.40 -27.67
N GLY A 64 -10.95 -20.25 -28.93
CA GLY A 64 -12.19 -20.83 -29.43
C GLY A 64 -12.10 -22.35 -29.54
N GLN A 65 -13.21 -23.07 -29.37
CA GLN A 65 -13.23 -24.54 -29.46
C GLN A 65 -12.95 -25.01 -30.90
N SER A 66 -12.01 -25.95 -31.06
CA SER A 66 -11.76 -26.62 -32.34
C SER A 66 -12.89 -27.63 -32.65
N ARG A 67 -13.60 -27.45 -33.76
CA ARG A 67 -14.73 -28.30 -34.17
C ARG A 67 -14.30 -29.37 -35.19
N GLY A 68 -13.56 -30.38 -34.73
CA GLY A 68 -13.46 -31.67 -35.46
C GLY A 68 -12.50 -31.74 -36.67
N PRO A 69 -12.41 -32.91 -37.33
CA PRO A 69 -11.24 -33.32 -38.12
C PRO A 69 -11.04 -32.64 -39.48
N SER A 70 -11.89 -31.68 -39.86
CA SER A 70 -11.89 -31.08 -41.21
C SER A 70 -11.75 -29.56 -41.24
N SER A 71 -11.18 -28.95 -40.21
CA SER A 71 -10.71 -27.57 -40.36
C SER A 71 -9.24 -27.60 -40.78
N ASP A 72 -8.94 -27.24 -42.02
CA ASP A 72 -7.59 -26.90 -42.51
C ASP A 72 -6.98 -25.65 -41.80
N ALA A 73 -7.43 -25.35 -40.58
CA ALA A 73 -6.94 -24.34 -39.67
C ALA A 73 -6.79 -25.03 -38.29
N ALA A 74 -5.68 -25.72 -38.10
CA ALA A 74 -5.49 -26.70 -37.03
C ALA A 74 -5.40 -26.13 -35.59
N ASP A 75 -5.38 -24.80 -35.41
CA ASP A 75 -5.18 -24.20 -34.09
C ASP A 75 -6.38 -23.36 -33.62
N PRO A 76 -6.86 -23.58 -32.38
CA PRO A 76 -7.78 -22.69 -31.68
C PRO A 76 -7.31 -21.23 -31.74
N LYS A 77 -8.15 -20.34 -32.31
CA LYS A 77 -7.82 -18.91 -32.38
C LYS A 77 -8.25 -18.19 -31.11
N PRO A 78 -7.46 -17.21 -30.62
CA PRO A 78 -7.89 -16.32 -29.55
C PRO A 78 -9.15 -15.56 -29.96
N TYR A 79 -10.14 -15.49 -29.08
CA TYR A 79 -11.35 -14.68 -29.28
C TYR A 79 -11.61 -13.67 -28.14
N ALA A 80 -11.04 -13.91 -26.95
CA ALA A 80 -11.12 -12.98 -25.83
C ALA A 80 -9.77 -12.88 -25.11
N SER A 81 -9.54 -11.72 -24.49
CA SER A 81 -8.36 -11.49 -23.66
C SER A 81 -8.68 -10.54 -22.51
N GLY A 82 -8.03 -10.75 -21.37
CA GLY A 82 -8.24 -9.95 -20.17
C GLY A 82 -7.16 -10.21 -19.12
N SER A 83 -7.35 -9.67 -17.94
CA SER A 83 -6.47 -9.93 -16.79
C SER A 83 -7.12 -10.89 -15.81
N GLY A 84 -6.30 -11.52 -14.99
CA GLY A 84 -6.77 -12.22 -13.81
C GLY A 84 -5.73 -12.20 -12.70
N VAL A 85 -6.13 -12.68 -11.52
CA VAL A 85 -5.29 -12.74 -10.33
C VAL A 85 -5.24 -14.17 -9.78
N ILE A 86 -4.03 -14.68 -9.57
CA ILE A 86 -3.78 -15.95 -8.88
C ILE A 86 -4.14 -15.77 -7.40
N VAL A 87 -5.05 -16.60 -6.90
CA VAL A 87 -5.51 -16.57 -5.50
C VAL A 87 -5.02 -17.77 -4.69
N ASP A 88 -4.73 -18.88 -5.36
CA ASP A 88 -4.06 -20.03 -4.77
C ASP A 88 -3.08 -20.62 -5.79
N ALA A 89 -1.78 -20.42 -5.57
CA ALA A 89 -0.75 -20.91 -6.47
C ALA A 89 -0.47 -22.42 -6.32
N ALA A 90 -0.80 -23.01 -5.18
CA ALA A 90 -0.60 -24.44 -4.95
C ALA A 90 -1.62 -25.26 -5.74
N GLU A 91 -2.87 -24.78 -5.77
CA GLU A 91 -3.97 -25.40 -6.52
C GLU A 91 -4.11 -24.84 -7.95
N GLY A 92 -3.37 -23.79 -8.30
CA GLY A 92 -3.44 -23.12 -9.62
C GLY A 92 -4.74 -22.34 -9.84
N LEU A 93 -5.36 -21.83 -8.78
CA LEU A 93 -6.62 -21.09 -8.85
C LEU A 93 -6.40 -19.61 -9.20
N LEU A 94 -7.15 -19.15 -10.19
CA LEU A 94 -7.12 -17.82 -10.79
C LEU A 94 -8.53 -17.26 -10.84
N ILE A 95 -8.70 -15.98 -10.48
CA ILE A 95 -9.96 -15.25 -10.66
C ILE A 95 -9.84 -14.30 -11.85
N THR A 96 -10.85 -14.30 -12.72
CA THR A 96 -11.05 -13.33 -13.79
C THR A 96 -12.53 -13.02 -13.94
N ASN A 97 -12.88 -12.09 -14.82
CA ASN A 97 -14.27 -11.77 -15.09
C ASN A 97 -14.92 -12.85 -15.94
N ASN A 98 -16.20 -13.15 -15.68
CA ASN A 98 -16.96 -14.12 -16.45
C ASN A 98 -16.97 -13.83 -17.97
N HIS A 99 -17.10 -12.56 -18.36
CA HIS A 99 -17.14 -12.18 -19.78
C HIS A 99 -15.81 -12.41 -20.52
N VAL A 100 -14.70 -12.60 -19.81
CA VAL A 100 -13.40 -12.93 -20.43
C VAL A 100 -13.36 -14.41 -20.84
N VAL A 101 -14.08 -15.27 -20.11
CA VAL A 101 -14.10 -16.72 -20.35
C VAL A 101 -15.30 -17.17 -21.19
N GLU A 102 -16.45 -16.50 -21.09
CA GLU A 102 -17.70 -16.86 -21.79
C GLU A 102 -17.95 -16.05 -23.09
N GLY A 103 -16.96 -15.29 -23.59
CA GLY A 103 -17.13 -14.41 -24.77
C GLY A 103 -17.62 -15.12 -26.04
#